data_AF-A0A516PYH2-F1
#
_entry.id   AF-A0A516PYH2-F1
#
_cell.length_a   1.000
_cell.length_b   1.000
_cell.length_c   1.000
_cell.angle_alpha   90.00
_cell.angle_beta   90.00
_cell.angle_gamma   90.00
#
_symmetry.space_group_name_H-M   'P 1'
#
loop_
_entity.id
_entity.type
_entity.pdbx_description
1 polymer ?
#
loop_
_entity_poly.entity_id
_entity_poly.type
_entity_poly.pdbx_seq_one_letter_code
_entity_poly.pdbx_strand_id
1 'polypeptide(L)'
;MADDPGVLVPDVAAGRARRTDRDLDLSQPAAAVAAAADRRIGQPAAAVQFGVAAVRFAVAAVRFAVAAVRFAVAAVRVALSAVGLAVAGVRVTVTERIGVGLAEPEWHPIRWWWRADRNRQRERQSIAEIEAVAVTSELTTPRPVRTKPPRLIVSDLDGTFLSPDGTVSERNVAAVRAAEDAGIPVVFATGRPIRFLEPIRGLRRTHAIVIASNGAMTYDVGRDLVLSVTAIDHRLAAEAFSALRGELDGIAFGVDSGARAGYEQRYVDFHGCEELFIAPDDPHRYVGELPELVADGDFVKLLVLQESGDVDRFTAEVARVLGDRLTATHSSPTRPLVEVSAAGVSKAATLARLCDQLGVPAADVAAFGDMPNDLEMLRWVGMPHVMAHGHPDLLDLDAEVIGSNADSAVGATIETWL
;
A
#
# COMPACT_ATOMS: atom_id res chain seq x y z
N MET A 1 0.95 -17.96 73.04
CA MET A 1 0.13 -18.93 73.79
C MET A 1 -1.09 -19.17 72.95
N ALA A 2 -1.04 -20.17 72.06
CA ALA A 2 -1.27 -21.60 72.36
C ALA A 2 -2.78 -21.88 72.21
N ASP A 3 -3.23 -22.59 71.17
CA ASP A 3 -3.19 -24.08 71.00
C ASP A 3 -4.22 -24.75 71.95
N ASP A 4 -5.09 -25.70 71.56
CA ASP A 4 -5.31 -26.41 70.29
C ASP A 4 -6.76 -27.05 70.20
N PRO A 5 -7.06 -28.36 70.01
CA PRO A 5 -7.86 -28.88 68.87
C PRO A 5 -9.23 -29.53 69.18
N GLY A 6 -9.89 -30.07 68.12
CA GLY A 6 -10.82 -31.22 68.18
C GLY A 6 -12.14 -30.99 67.40
N VAL A 7 -12.35 -31.45 66.16
CA VAL A 7 -12.47 -32.84 65.65
C VAL A 7 -13.59 -33.66 66.33
N LEU A 8 -14.68 -33.93 65.59
CA LEU A 8 -15.24 -35.29 65.35
C LEU A 8 -16.46 -35.28 64.41
N VAL A 9 -16.41 -36.12 63.37
CA VAL A 9 -17.57 -36.67 62.61
C VAL A 9 -18.01 -37.96 63.32
N PRO A 10 -19.28 -38.43 63.22
CA PRO A 10 -19.71 -39.37 62.16
C PRO A 10 -21.20 -39.18 61.74
N ASP A 11 -21.86 -39.95 60.86
CA ASP A 11 -21.57 -40.74 59.64
C ASP A 11 -22.92 -41.41 59.21
N VAL A 12 -22.97 -42.09 58.04
CA VAL A 12 -23.98 -43.10 57.61
C VAL A 12 -25.37 -42.58 57.18
N ALA A 13 -26.07 -43.03 56.12
CA ALA A 13 -25.82 -43.61 54.78
C ALA A 13 -27.20 -43.65 54.05
N ALA A 14 -27.49 -44.14 52.83
CA ALA A 14 -26.80 -44.84 51.72
C ALA A 14 -27.63 -44.59 50.41
N GLY A 15 -27.26 -44.99 49.19
CA GLY A 15 -26.04 -45.59 48.66
C GLY A 15 -26.22 -46.11 47.21
N ARG A 16 -25.09 -46.48 46.58
CA ARG A 16 -24.87 -47.58 45.58
C ARG A 16 -25.67 -47.58 44.23
N ALA A 17 -25.13 -48.05 43.10
CA ALA A 17 -23.93 -48.87 42.81
C ALA A 17 -23.24 -48.47 41.48
N ARG A 18 -21.89 -48.45 41.41
CA ARG A 18 -20.97 -49.38 40.68
C ARG A 18 -21.17 -49.46 39.15
N ARG A 19 -20.22 -49.11 38.25
CA ARG A 19 -18.73 -49.28 38.16
C ARG A 19 -18.27 -50.69 37.74
N THR A 20 -17.55 -50.77 36.61
CA THR A 20 -16.31 -51.58 36.43
C THR A 20 -15.45 -51.02 35.28
N ASP A 21 -14.17 -50.81 35.58
CA ASP A 21 -13.08 -50.45 34.66
C ASP A 21 -12.54 -51.68 33.87
N ARG A 22 -11.80 -51.47 32.77
CA ARG A 22 -10.40 -51.98 32.60
C ARG A 22 -9.73 -51.62 31.25
N ASP A 23 -8.68 -50.80 31.36
CA ASP A 23 -7.29 -50.96 30.87
C ASP A 23 -6.96 -51.45 29.43
N LEU A 24 -6.47 -50.48 28.63
CA LEU A 24 -5.22 -50.45 27.83
C LEU A 24 -4.58 -51.74 27.24
N ASP A 25 -4.28 -51.69 25.93
CA ASP A 25 -2.98 -52.13 25.38
C ASP A 25 -2.63 -51.38 24.07
N LEU A 26 -1.33 -51.28 23.72
CA LEU A 26 -0.77 -50.58 22.57
C LEU A 26 0.14 -51.50 21.73
N SER A 27 -0.30 -51.90 20.52
CA SER A 27 0.63 -52.42 19.50
C SER A 27 0.16 -52.21 18.05
N GLN A 28 1.05 -51.64 17.24
CA GLN A 28 1.02 -51.59 15.77
C GLN A 28 1.81 -52.83 15.21
N PRO A 29 1.74 -53.23 13.91
CA PRO A 29 1.87 -52.34 12.74
C PRO A 29 1.13 -52.75 11.43
N ALA A 30 1.55 -52.09 10.35
CA ALA A 30 0.91 -51.94 9.04
C ALA A 30 0.81 -53.17 8.10
N ALA A 31 -0.18 -53.05 7.20
CA ALA A 31 -0.19 -53.43 5.77
C ALA A 31 0.03 -54.90 5.32
N ALA A 32 -1.00 -55.50 4.70
CA ALA A 32 -0.88 -56.42 3.57
C ALA A 32 -2.20 -56.66 2.79
N VAL A 33 -2.14 -56.56 1.45
CA VAL A 33 -2.74 -57.45 0.43
C VAL A 33 -4.21 -57.91 0.64
N ALA A 34 -5.23 -57.34 -0.01
CA ALA A 34 -5.60 -57.33 -1.44
C ALA A 34 -6.31 -58.60 -1.99
N ALA A 35 -7.40 -58.33 -2.74
CA ALA A 35 -8.03 -59.11 -3.81
C ALA A 35 -8.97 -60.32 -3.51
N ALA A 36 -10.04 -60.34 -4.31
CA ALA A 36 -10.91 -61.46 -4.69
C ALA A 36 -11.81 -62.16 -3.64
N ALA A 37 -13.13 -61.97 -3.77
CA ALA A 37 -13.98 -62.96 -4.45
C ALA A 37 -15.39 -62.42 -4.77
N ASP A 38 -15.77 -62.45 -6.05
CA ASP A 38 -17.12 -62.17 -6.57
C ASP A 38 -18.08 -63.35 -6.30
N ARG A 39 -19.35 -63.07 -5.96
CA ARG A 39 -20.50 -63.92 -6.31
C ARG A 39 -21.84 -63.18 -6.15
N ARG A 40 -22.63 -63.16 -7.22
CA ARG A 40 -23.90 -62.42 -7.35
C ARG A 40 -25.12 -63.24 -6.89
N ILE A 41 -26.00 -62.60 -6.13
CA ILE A 41 -27.45 -62.88 -5.95
C ILE A 41 -28.09 -61.50 -5.65
N GLY A 42 -29.26 -61.07 -6.12
CA GLY A 42 -30.21 -61.66 -7.07
C GLY A 42 -31.57 -60.93 -6.97
N GLN A 43 -31.97 -60.21 -8.03
CA GLN A 43 -33.23 -59.46 -8.21
C GLN A 43 -33.46 -58.16 -7.37
N PRO A 44 -34.29 -57.21 -7.88
CA PRO A 44 -34.14 -55.80 -7.56
C PRO A 44 -35.13 -55.29 -6.50
N ALA A 45 -34.60 -54.77 -5.38
CA ALA A 45 -35.31 -53.77 -4.60
C ALA A 45 -35.30 -52.44 -5.37
N ALA A 46 -36.41 -51.68 -5.31
CA ALA A 46 -36.59 -50.44 -6.06
C ALA A 46 -35.43 -49.45 -5.82
N ALA A 47 -34.81 -48.98 -6.90
CA ALA A 47 -33.76 -47.96 -6.82
C ALA A 47 -34.37 -46.63 -6.35
N VAL A 48 -34.11 -46.26 -5.10
CA VAL A 48 -34.39 -44.92 -4.59
C VAL A 48 -33.42 -43.95 -5.30
N GLN A 49 -33.91 -43.27 -6.34
CA GLN A 49 -33.16 -42.22 -7.00
C GLN A 49 -33.07 -40.99 -6.10
N PHE A 50 -31.91 -40.77 -5.49
CA PHE A 50 -31.50 -39.44 -5.08
C PHE A 50 -30.83 -38.74 -6.26
N GLY A 51 -31.47 -37.69 -6.77
CA GLY A 51 -30.89 -36.81 -7.78
C GLY A 51 -29.78 -35.95 -7.18
N VAL A 52 -28.54 -36.45 -7.18
CA VAL A 52 -27.36 -35.63 -6.85
C VAL A 52 -27.08 -34.70 -8.03
N ALA A 53 -27.63 -33.48 -7.98
CA ALA A 53 -27.53 -32.50 -9.05
C ALA A 53 -26.09 -32.00 -9.30
N ALA A 54 -25.22 -32.06 -8.28
CA ALA A 54 -23.79 -31.81 -8.42
C ALA A 54 -23.00 -32.46 -7.27
N VAL A 55 -21.82 -33.00 -7.57
CA VAL A 55 -20.76 -33.23 -6.59
C VAL A 55 -19.70 -32.15 -6.83
N ARG A 56 -19.34 -31.39 -5.79
CA ARG A 56 -18.26 -30.39 -5.85
C ARG A 56 -17.07 -30.90 -5.06
N PHE A 57 -15.90 -30.90 -5.71
CA PHE A 57 -14.59 -31.07 -5.10
C PHE A 57 -13.67 -29.98 -5.65
N ALA A 58 -12.77 -29.47 -4.80
CA ALA A 58 -11.84 -28.42 -5.18
C ALA A 58 -10.67 -29.02 -5.99
N VAL A 59 -10.59 -28.66 -7.27
CA VAL A 59 -9.40 -28.91 -8.10
C VAL A 59 -8.56 -27.64 -8.08
N ALA A 60 -7.42 -27.67 -7.36
CA ALA A 60 -6.64 -26.45 -7.09
C ALA A 60 -6.06 -25.79 -8.34
N ALA A 61 -5.75 -26.56 -9.39
CA ALA A 61 -5.40 -26.03 -10.71
C ALA A 61 -5.56 -27.10 -11.80
N VAL A 62 -5.95 -26.66 -13.01
CA VAL A 62 -5.71 -27.39 -14.26
C VAL A 62 -5.03 -26.43 -15.22
N ARG A 63 -3.82 -26.74 -15.68
CA ARG A 63 -3.04 -25.90 -16.60
C ARG A 63 -2.98 -26.54 -17.98
N PHE A 64 -3.36 -25.79 -19.01
CA PHE A 64 -3.11 -26.09 -20.41
C PHE A 64 -2.53 -24.86 -21.10
N ALA A 65 -1.58 -25.05 -22.01
CA ALA A 65 -1.04 -23.96 -22.82
C ALA A 65 -1.97 -23.68 -24.01
N VAL A 66 -2.53 -22.47 -24.08
CA VAL A 66 -3.35 -22.02 -25.22
C VAL A 66 -2.51 -21.03 -26.04
N ALA A 67 -2.02 -21.47 -27.20
CA ALA A 67 -1.08 -20.69 -28.01
C ALA A 67 -1.68 -19.42 -28.63
N ALA A 68 -3.00 -19.38 -28.85
CA ALA A 68 -3.75 -18.17 -29.20
C ALA A 68 -5.24 -18.36 -28.92
N VAL A 69 -5.92 -17.29 -28.48
CA VAL A 69 -7.38 -17.20 -28.48
C VAL A 69 -7.78 -16.04 -29.39
N ARG A 70 -8.62 -16.31 -30.40
CA ARG A 70 -9.21 -15.28 -31.27
C ARG A 70 -10.71 -15.23 -31.02
N PHE A 71 -11.18 -14.07 -30.56
CA PHE A 71 -12.61 -13.75 -30.51
C PHE A 71 -12.94 -12.73 -31.60
N ALA A 72 -14.05 -12.93 -32.30
CA ALA A 72 -14.66 -11.90 -33.14
C ALA A 72 -15.52 -11.00 -32.25
N VAL A 73 -15.01 -9.84 -31.87
CA VAL A 73 -15.76 -8.86 -31.07
C VAL A 73 -16.62 -8.01 -32.01
N ALA A 74 -17.93 -8.23 -32.00
CA ALA A 74 -18.86 -7.53 -32.90
C ALA A 74 -19.05 -6.04 -32.55
N ALA A 75 -18.90 -5.68 -31.26
CA ALA A 75 -18.84 -4.29 -30.81
C ALA A 75 -18.20 -4.21 -29.41
N VAL A 76 -17.41 -3.16 -29.17
CA VAL A 76 -17.05 -2.69 -27.82
C VAL A 76 -17.74 -1.33 -27.64
N ARG A 77 -18.43 -1.14 -26.50
CA ARG A 77 -18.94 0.18 -26.09
C ARG A 77 -18.14 0.67 -24.91
N VAL A 78 -17.35 1.71 -25.13
CA VAL A 78 -16.64 2.45 -24.08
C VAL A 78 -17.34 3.79 -23.90
N ALA A 79 -17.64 4.19 -22.67
CA ALA A 79 -18.03 5.56 -22.36
C ALA A 79 -16.76 6.41 -22.27
N LEU A 80 -16.55 7.28 -23.25
CA LEU A 80 -15.40 8.19 -23.31
C LEU A 80 -15.89 9.60 -23.02
N SER A 81 -15.48 10.18 -21.88
CA SER A 81 -15.93 11.51 -21.44
C SER A 81 -15.31 12.67 -22.24
N ALA A 82 -14.19 12.42 -22.92
CA ALA A 82 -13.62 13.29 -23.95
C ALA A 82 -12.62 12.48 -24.82
N VAL A 83 -12.52 12.80 -26.11
CA VAL A 83 -11.41 12.38 -26.98
C VAL A 83 -10.97 13.56 -27.83
N GLY A 84 -9.84 14.16 -27.49
CA GLY A 84 -9.15 15.13 -28.35
C GLY A 84 -8.26 14.40 -29.35
N LEU A 85 -8.69 14.29 -30.61
CA LEU A 85 -7.89 13.69 -31.69
C LEU A 85 -7.18 14.77 -32.50
N ALA A 86 -5.92 15.05 -32.15
CA ALA A 86 -5.04 15.89 -32.94
C ALA A 86 -4.47 15.10 -34.14
N VAL A 87 -5.19 15.08 -35.26
CA VAL A 87 -4.75 14.38 -36.48
C VAL A 87 -3.74 15.24 -37.26
N ALA A 88 -2.45 14.96 -37.08
CA ALA A 88 -1.35 15.58 -37.80
C ALA A 88 -1.22 15.09 -39.26
N GLY A 89 -2.27 15.32 -40.06
CA GLY A 89 -2.32 15.10 -41.51
C GLY A 89 -2.69 13.68 -41.94
N VAL A 90 -3.74 13.57 -42.76
CA VAL A 90 -4.07 12.35 -43.50
C VAL A 90 -3.63 12.51 -44.95
N ARG A 91 -2.86 11.57 -45.48
CA ARG A 91 -2.43 11.55 -46.89
C ARG A 91 -3.21 10.45 -47.62
N VAL A 92 -4.22 10.83 -48.41
CA VAL A 92 -5.06 9.89 -49.18
C VAL A 92 -4.56 9.81 -50.62
N THR A 93 -4.22 8.60 -51.07
CA THR A 93 -3.93 8.32 -52.48
C THR A 93 -5.22 7.92 -53.17
N VAL A 94 -5.70 8.71 -54.14
CA VAL A 94 -6.92 8.40 -54.91
C VAL A 94 -6.54 7.67 -56.19
N THR A 95 -7.07 6.45 -56.36
CA THR A 95 -7.10 5.73 -57.64
C THR A 95 -8.54 5.65 -58.13
N GLU A 96 -8.84 6.27 -59.27
CA GLU A 96 -10.19 6.28 -59.83
C GLU A 96 -10.64 4.90 -60.34
N ARG A 97 -11.91 4.54 -60.07
CA ARG A 97 -12.86 4.15 -61.13
C ARG A 97 -14.33 4.14 -60.71
N ILE A 98 -15.05 5.17 -61.16
CA ILE A 98 -16.41 5.21 -61.73
C ILE A 98 -17.46 4.18 -61.27
N GLY A 99 -18.61 4.68 -60.80
CA GLY A 99 -19.88 3.92 -60.79
C GLY A 99 -21.02 4.65 -60.07
N VAL A 100 -21.84 5.43 -60.79
CA VAL A 100 -22.99 6.17 -60.23
C VAL A 100 -24.27 5.34 -60.37
N GLY A 101 -25.06 5.23 -59.30
CA GLY A 101 -26.41 4.64 -59.31
C GLY A 101 -27.23 5.04 -58.09
N LEU A 102 -28.33 5.75 -58.30
CA LEU A 102 -29.24 6.24 -57.26
C LEU A 102 -30.33 5.20 -56.93
N ALA A 103 -30.58 4.95 -55.64
CA ALA A 103 -31.85 4.41 -55.14
C ALA A 103 -32.01 4.65 -53.61
N GLU A 104 -32.97 5.48 -53.24
CA GLU A 104 -33.70 5.43 -51.96
C GLU A 104 -35.07 4.75 -52.22
N PRO A 105 -35.89 4.43 -51.19
CA PRO A 105 -35.64 4.16 -49.77
C PRO A 105 -36.22 2.77 -49.36
N GLU A 106 -36.27 2.43 -48.07
CA GLU A 106 -37.54 2.04 -47.38
C GLU A 106 -37.31 1.77 -45.88
N TRP A 107 -38.17 2.34 -45.03
CA TRP A 107 -38.24 2.08 -43.59
C TRP A 107 -39.67 1.78 -43.18
N HIS A 108 -39.92 0.62 -42.55
CA HIS A 108 -41.17 0.37 -41.85
C HIS A 108 -40.97 -0.30 -40.48
N PRO A 109 -41.89 -0.10 -39.52
CA PRO A 109 -41.53 -0.06 -38.09
C PRO A 109 -42.23 -1.13 -37.24
N ILE A 110 -41.66 -1.45 -36.07
CA ILE A 110 -42.40 -2.12 -34.99
C ILE A 110 -42.21 -1.34 -33.68
N ARG A 111 -43.32 -0.89 -33.10
CA ARG A 111 -43.43 -0.26 -31.77
C ARG A 111 -43.75 -1.32 -30.72
N TRP A 112 -43.33 -1.13 -29.47
CA TRP A 112 -44.17 -1.35 -28.27
C TRP A 112 -43.67 -0.48 -27.10
N TRP A 113 -44.53 -0.29 -26.09
CA TRP A 113 -44.49 0.82 -25.12
C TRP A 113 -43.78 0.49 -23.79
N TRP A 114 -43.19 1.50 -23.13
CA TRP A 114 -43.63 1.87 -21.76
C TRP A 114 -43.35 3.35 -21.41
N ARG A 115 -43.85 3.79 -20.24
CA ARG A 115 -44.23 5.18 -19.92
C ARG A 115 -43.07 6.15 -19.61
N ALA A 116 -43.31 7.43 -19.95
CA ALA A 116 -42.66 8.61 -19.33
C ALA A 116 -43.17 8.79 -17.87
N ASP A 117 -42.55 9.57 -16.98
CA ASP A 117 -42.36 11.03 -17.07
C ASP A 117 -41.53 11.58 -15.88
N ARG A 118 -41.19 12.88 -15.92
CA ARG A 118 -40.33 13.68 -14.99
C ARG A 118 -38.82 13.61 -15.24
N ASN A 119 -38.36 14.31 -16.28
CA ASN A 119 -37.09 15.09 -16.23
C ASN A 119 -36.88 16.13 -17.36
N ARG A 120 -37.77 16.17 -18.37
CA ARG A 120 -37.63 16.99 -19.60
C ARG A 120 -37.67 18.53 -19.45
N GLN A 121 -37.57 19.06 -18.22
CA GLN A 121 -37.64 20.51 -17.97
C GLN A 121 -36.32 21.12 -17.45
N ARG A 122 -35.30 20.33 -17.09
CA ARG A 122 -33.97 20.85 -16.71
C ARG A 122 -32.97 20.91 -17.88
N GLU A 123 -33.05 20.01 -18.86
CA GLU A 123 -32.10 19.96 -20.00
C GLU A 123 -32.27 21.13 -21.00
N ARG A 124 -33.37 21.87 -20.96
CA ARG A 124 -33.65 22.96 -21.93
C ARG A 124 -33.05 24.33 -21.56
N GLN A 125 -32.47 24.50 -20.37
CA GLN A 125 -31.75 25.73 -20.01
C GLN A 125 -30.23 25.62 -20.22
N SER A 126 -29.66 24.40 -20.26
CA SER A 126 -28.20 24.19 -20.40
C SER A 126 -27.66 24.27 -21.83
N ILE A 127 -28.52 24.45 -22.84
CA ILE A 127 -28.13 24.42 -24.27
C ILE A 127 -27.95 25.84 -24.86
N ALA A 128 -28.36 26.89 -24.16
CA ALA A 128 -28.30 28.28 -24.65
C ALA A 128 -27.08 29.11 -24.20
N GLU A 129 -26.23 28.58 -23.30
CA GLU A 129 -25.06 29.28 -22.75
C GLU A 129 -23.71 28.77 -23.28
N ILE A 130 -23.71 27.89 -24.29
CA ILE A 130 -22.48 27.30 -24.87
C ILE A 130 -21.97 28.06 -26.12
N GLU A 131 -22.76 28.97 -26.70
CA GLU A 131 -22.39 29.69 -27.94
C GLU A 131 -21.59 31.01 -27.74
N ALA A 132 -21.06 31.29 -26.54
CA ALA A 132 -20.37 32.56 -26.27
C ALA A 132 -19.10 32.48 -25.38
N VAL A 133 -18.29 31.42 -25.51
CA VAL A 133 -16.89 31.45 -25.05
C VAL A 133 -15.98 31.03 -26.20
N ALA A 134 -15.45 32.01 -26.92
CA ALA A 134 -14.36 31.79 -27.86
C ALA A 134 -13.08 31.51 -27.07
N VAL A 135 -12.82 30.23 -26.78
CA VAL A 135 -11.54 29.80 -26.23
C VAL A 135 -10.47 30.00 -27.30
N THR A 136 -9.75 31.10 -27.22
CA THR A 136 -8.43 31.22 -27.84
C THR A 136 -7.56 30.13 -27.25
N SER A 137 -7.26 29.10 -28.04
CA SER A 137 -6.32 28.06 -27.65
C SER A 137 -4.92 28.65 -27.57
N GLU A 138 -4.53 29.11 -26.37
CA GLU A 138 -3.12 29.13 -26.01
C GLU A 138 -2.62 27.70 -26.12
N LEU A 139 -1.79 27.46 -27.14
CA LEU A 139 -1.06 26.21 -27.30
C LEU A 139 -0.27 26.01 -26.02
N THR A 140 -0.62 24.99 -25.22
CA THR A 140 0.17 24.57 -24.06
C THR A 140 1.57 24.26 -24.59
N THR A 141 2.51 25.15 -24.33
CA THR A 141 3.89 24.96 -24.75
C THR A 141 4.40 23.69 -24.09
N PRO A 142 5.09 22.79 -24.81
CA PRO A 142 5.74 21.65 -24.15
C PRO A 142 6.63 22.22 -23.04
N ARG A 143 6.43 21.70 -21.82
CA ARG A 143 7.13 22.12 -20.60
C ARG A 143 8.62 22.28 -20.92
N PRO A 144 9.24 23.44 -20.68
CA PRO A 144 10.61 23.68 -21.11
C PRO A 144 11.50 22.64 -20.47
N VAL A 145 12.12 21.79 -21.29
CA VAL A 145 13.09 20.78 -20.85
C VAL A 145 14.15 21.52 -20.05
N ARG A 146 14.21 21.29 -18.74
CA ARG A 146 15.21 21.91 -17.87
C ARG A 146 16.57 21.33 -18.25
N THR A 147 17.35 22.10 -19.00
CA THR A 147 18.61 21.68 -19.63
C THR A 147 19.79 21.52 -18.66
N LYS A 148 19.55 21.56 -17.35
CA LYS A 148 20.58 21.50 -16.32
C LYS A 148 20.26 20.33 -15.36
N PRO A 149 21.22 19.42 -15.11
CA PRO A 149 21.01 18.33 -14.17
C PRO A 149 20.77 18.86 -12.73
N PRO A 150 20.10 18.09 -11.87
CA PRO A 150 19.93 18.45 -10.47
C PRO A 150 21.27 18.49 -9.74
N ARG A 151 21.32 19.25 -8.63
CA ARG A 151 22.47 19.29 -7.70
C ARG A 151 22.31 18.36 -6.49
N LEU A 152 21.13 17.77 -6.34
CA LEU A 152 20.80 16.77 -5.33
C LEU A 152 19.65 15.93 -5.87
N ILE A 153 19.78 14.60 -5.74
CA ILE A 153 18.74 13.64 -6.04
C ILE A 153 18.21 13.07 -4.73
N VAL A 154 16.89 13.03 -4.58
CA VAL A 154 16.21 12.48 -3.40
C VAL A 154 15.21 11.43 -3.83
N SER A 155 15.13 10.29 -3.15
CA SER A 155 14.17 9.25 -3.51
C SER A 155 13.54 8.61 -2.28
N ASP A 156 12.23 8.37 -2.31
CA ASP A 156 11.65 7.34 -1.45
C ASP A 156 12.14 5.94 -1.86
N LEU A 157 11.96 4.96 -0.96
CA LEU A 157 12.31 3.56 -1.12
C LEU A 157 11.14 2.68 -1.57
N ASP A 158 10.03 2.66 -0.86
CA ASP A 158 9.00 1.61 -0.97
C ASP A 158 7.92 2.02 -1.98
N GLY A 159 7.91 1.40 -3.16
CA GLY A 159 7.08 1.84 -4.30
C GLY A 159 7.84 2.75 -5.27
N THR A 160 8.89 3.41 -4.80
CA THR A 160 9.73 4.32 -5.59
C THR A 160 11.07 3.71 -6.05
N PHE A 161 12.07 3.59 -5.16
CA PHE A 161 13.43 3.15 -5.54
C PHE A 161 13.67 1.64 -5.44
N LEU A 162 12.97 0.96 -4.54
CA LEU A 162 13.02 -0.49 -4.39
C LEU A 162 12.11 -1.14 -5.42
N SER A 163 12.59 -2.23 -6.00
CA SER A 163 11.80 -3.19 -6.76
C SER A 163 10.61 -3.70 -5.92
N PRO A 164 9.52 -4.20 -6.54
CA PRO A 164 8.37 -4.75 -5.80
C PRO A 164 8.67 -5.91 -4.84
N ASP A 165 9.85 -6.53 -4.92
CA ASP A 165 10.33 -7.56 -3.99
C ASP A 165 11.15 -6.98 -2.80
N GLY A 166 11.26 -5.65 -2.70
CA GLY A 166 12.01 -4.94 -1.66
C GLY A 166 13.52 -4.85 -1.90
N THR A 167 14.03 -5.30 -3.06
CA THR A 167 15.45 -5.22 -3.42
C THR A 167 15.78 -3.94 -4.20
N VAL A 168 17.07 -3.61 -4.34
CA VAL A 168 17.53 -2.56 -5.28
C VAL A 168 17.95 -3.23 -6.59
N SER A 169 17.38 -2.79 -7.73
CA SER A 169 17.74 -3.32 -9.04
C SER A 169 19.17 -2.95 -9.46
N GLU A 170 19.79 -3.76 -10.31
CA GLU A 170 21.14 -3.49 -10.86
C GLU A 170 21.21 -2.13 -11.56
N ARG A 171 20.13 -1.72 -12.25
CA ARG A 171 20.03 -0.42 -12.92
C ARG A 171 20.01 0.73 -11.91
N ASN A 172 19.20 0.62 -10.85
CA ASN A 172 19.16 1.65 -9.81
C ASN A 172 20.51 1.76 -9.07
N VAL A 173 21.20 0.63 -8.82
CA VAL A 173 22.58 0.63 -8.28
C VAL A 173 23.56 1.33 -9.23
N ALA A 174 23.48 1.07 -10.54
CA ALA A 174 24.38 1.66 -11.54
C ALA A 174 24.12 3.18 -11.70
N ALA A 175 22.87 3.59 -11.78
CA ALA A 175 22.47 4.99 -11.94
C ALA A 175 22.87 5.86 -10.74
N VAL A 176 22.68 5.37 -9.51
CA VAL A 176 23.13 6.07 -8.29
C VAL A 176 24.64 6.29 -8.31
N ARG A 177 25.43 5.25 -8.59
CA ARG A 177 26.90 5.36 -8.69
C ARG A 177 27.33 6.35 -9.77
N ALA A 178 26.68 6.30 -10.94
CA ALA A 178 27.01 7.18 -12.06
C ALA A 178 26.67 8.66 -11.76
N ALA A 179 25.58 8.92 -11.02
CA ALA A 179 25.26 10.26 -10.54
C ALA A 179 26.30 10.78 -9.52
N GLU A 180 26.73 9.93 -8.59
CA GLU A 180 27.72 10.28 -7.57
C GLU A 180 29.13 10.46 -8.18
N ASP A 181 29.51 9.65 -9.16
CA ASP A 181 30.73 9.82 -9.97
C ASP A 181 30.70 11.13 -10.79
N ALA A 182 29.50 11.59 -11.20
CA ALA A 182 29.28 12.91 -11.81
C ALA A 182 29.20 14.06 -10.80
N GLY A 183 29.33 13.78 -9.48
CA GLY A 183 29.28 14.77 -8.41
C GLY A 183 27.88 15.20 -7.97
N ILE A 184 26.84 14.46 -8.36
CA ILE A 184 25.45 14.67 -7.94
C ILE A 184 25.15 13.73 -6.75
N PRO A 185 25.04 14.25 -5.51
CA PRO A 185 24.72 13.41 -4.36
C PRO A 185 23.31 12.82 -4.45
N VAL A 186 23.17 11.58 -3.94
CA VAL A 186 21.89 10.88 -3.79
C VAL A 186 21.55 10.71 -2.31
N VAL A 187 20.32 11.05 -1.94
CA VAL A 187 19.76 10.94 -0.58
C VAL A 187 18.49 10.10 -0.65
N PHE A 188 18.23 9.27 0.37
CA PHE A 188 16.96 8.54 0.48
C PHE A 188 16.07 9.17 1.55
N ALA A 189 14.77 9.23 1.32
CA ALA A 189 13.80 9.82 2.24
C ALA A 189 12.58 8.90 2.43
N THR A 190 12.50 8.21 3.57
CA THR A 190 11.62 7.03 3.76
C THR A 190 10.86 7.03 5.08
N GLY A 191 9.69 6.38 5.09
CA GLY A 191 8.95 6.04 6.32
C GLY A 191 9.63 4.94 7.15
N ARG A 192 10.54 4.17 6.54
CA ARG A 192 11.28 3.10 7.22
C ARG A 192 12.11 3.64 8.40
N PRO A 193 12.10 2.93 9.54
CA PRO A 193 13.05 3.16 10.62
C PRO A 193 14.46 2.70 10.23
N ILE A 194 15.50 3.23 10.92
CA ILE A 194 16.91 2.93 10.61
C ILE A 194 17.25 1.44 10.61
N ARG A 195 16.54 0.62 11.41
CA ARG A 195 16.72 -0.84 11.46
C ARG A 195 16.25 -1.60 10.21
N PHE A 196 15.47 -0.98 9.31
CA PHE A 196 14.97 -1.60 8.07
C PHE A 196 15.63 -1.07 6.78
N LEU A 197 16.79 -0.41 6.90
CA LEU A 197 17.56 0.14 5.77
C LEU A 197 18.51 -0.88 5.10
N GLU A 198 18.39 -2.18 5.43
CA GLU A 198 19.24 -3.25 4.88
C GLU A 198 19.36 -3.24 3.33
N PRO A 199 18.27 -3.06 2.55
CA PRO A 199 18.35 -3.09 1.07
C PRO A 199 19.35 -2.07 0.49
N ILE A 200 19.50 -0.90 1.13
CA ILE A 200 20.40 0.16 0.68
C ILE A 200 21.78 0.13 1.35
N ARG A 201 22.06 -0.81 2.26
CA ARG A 201 23.41 -0.98 2.82
C ARG A 201 24.44 -1.44 1.77
N GLY A 202 24.00 -2.01 0.65
CA GLY A 202 24.86 -2.26 -0.52
C GLY A 202 25.41 -0.98 -1.19
N LEU A 203 24.79 0.18 -0.93
CA LEU A 203 25.18 1.50 -1.45
C LEU A 203 26.16 2.26 -0.52
N ARG A 204 26.58 1.67 0.61
CA ARG A 204 27.46 2.30 1.62
C ARG A 204 28.72 3.00 1.10
N ARG A 205 29.23 2.66 -0.10
CA ARG A 205 30.47 3.25 -0.65
C ARG A 205 30.36 4.76 -0.91
N THR A 206 29.14 5.31 -0.96
CA THR A 206 28.87 6.63 -1.54
C THR A 206 28.29 7.65 -0.56
N HIS A 207 28.31 7.34 0.75
CA HIS A 207 27.80 8.20 1.83
C HIS A 207 26.32 8.57 1.70
N ALA A 208 25.46 7.56 1.47
CA ALA A 208 24.02 7.72 1.52
C ALA A 208 23.56 8.22 2.90
N ILE A 209 23.29 9.53 2.99
CA ILE A 209 22.49 10.13 4.05
C ILE A 209 21.04 9.69 3.80
N VAL A 210 20.39 9.22 4.85
CA VAL A 210 18.99 8.80 4.82
C VAL A 210 18.18 9.63 5.78
N ILE A 211 17.12 10.23 5.26
CA ILE A 211 16.03 10.85 5.99
C ILE A 211 15.06 9.71 6.35
N ALA A 212 15.16 9.19 7.57
CA ALA A 212 14.42 8.02 8.04
C ALA A 212 13.22 8.40 8.90
N SER A 213 12.30 7.45 9.12
CA SER A 213 11.08 7.63 9.93
C SER A 213 10.27 8.88 9.52
N ASN A 214 9.99 9.03 8.22
CA ASN A 214 9.32 10.20 7.61
C ASN A 214 9.98 11.55 7.95
N GLY A 215 11.29 11.55 8.18
CA GLY A 215 12.07 12.75 8.50
C GLY A 215 12.34 12.97 9.97
N ALA A 216 11.84 12.12 10.87
CA ALA A 216 12.13 12.21 12.30
C ALA A 216 13.59 11.88 12.65
N MET A 217 14.34 11.24 11.74
CA MET A 217 15.77 10.96 11.90
C MET A 217 16.56 11.28 10.63
N THR A 218 17.83 11.66 10.78
CA THR A 218 18.83 11.58 9.70
C THR A 218 19.94 10.61 10.10
N TYR A 219 20.40 9.80 9.15
CA TYR A 219 21.30 8.68 9.40
C TYR A 219 22.33 8.52 8.27
N ASP A 220 23.60 8.36 8.63
CA ASP A 220 24.69 8.02 7.71
C ASP A 220 24.80 6.49 7.64
N VAL A 221 24.29 5.90 6.54
CA VAL A 221 24.35 4.44 6.34
C VAL A 221 25.79 3.99 6.12
N GLY A 222 26.68 4.84 5.59
CA GLY A 222 28.09 4.52 5.42
C GLY A 222 28.82 4.31 6.74
N ARG A 223 28.56 5.19 7.72
CA ARG A 223 29.20 5.20 9.05
C ARG A 223 28.42 4.49 10.15
N ASP A 224 27.21 4.02 9.84
CA ASP A 224 26.28 3.43 10.81
C ASP A 224 25.87 4.42 11.93
N LEU A 225 25.77 5.71 11.59
CA LEU A 225 25.70 6.81 12.56
C LEU A 225 24.39 7.60 12.46
N VAL A 226 23.67 7.75 13.57
CA VAL A 226 22.56 8.69 13.69
C VAL A 226 23.11 10.12 13.75
N LEU A 227 22.68 10.98 12.82
CA LEU A 227 23.14 12.36 12.68
C LEU A 227 22.18 13.35 13.37
N SER A 228 20.86 13.09 13.32
CA SER A 228 19.86 13.87 14.05
C SER A 228 18.64 13.03 14.43
N VAL A 229 17.96 13.43 15.50
CA VAL A 229 16.69 12.84 15.97
C VAL A 229 15.72 13.95 16.35
N THR A 230 14.45 13.81 16.00
CA THR A 230 13.34 14.60 16.51
C THR A 230 12.35 13.65 17.19
N ALA A 231 12.46 13.54 18.51
CA ALA A 231 11.60 12.69 19.33
C ALA A 231 10.23 13.36 19.58
N ILE A 232 9.25 12.55 19.98
CA ILE A 232 7.93 13.00 20.41
C ILE A 232 7.94 13.08 21.95
N ASP A 233 7.38 14.14 22.54
CA ASP A 233 7.29 14.21 24.00
C ASP A 233 6.37 13.09 24.55
N HIS A 234 6.86 12.39 25.56
CA HIS A 234 6.17 11.26 26.20
C HIS A 234 4.77 11.59 26.73
N ARG A 235 4.54 12.80 27.25
CA ARG A 235 3.23 13.22 27.76
C ARG A 235 2.28 13.52 26.61
N LEU A 236 2.77 14.23 25.60
CA LEU A 236 2.01 14.49 24.39
C LEU A 236 1.60 13.19 23.68
N ALA A 237 2.47 12.17 23.67
CA ALA A 237 2.13 10.84 23.14
C ALA A 237 1.04 10.13 23.96
N ALA A 238 1.14 10.15 25.30
CA ALA A 238 0.12 9.61 26.19
C ALA A 238 -1.24 10.33 26.01
N GLU A 239 -1.22 11.66 25.92
CA GLU A 239 -2.41 12.48 25.62
C GLU A 239 -2.99 12.16 24.23
N ALA A 240 -2.15 11.99 23.21
CA ALA A 240 -2.56 11.66 21.85
C ALA A 240 -3.24 10.29 21.79
N PHE A 241 -2.64 9.25 22.36
CA PHE A 241 -3.25 7.91 22.44
C PHE A 241 -4.54 7.93 23.27
N SER A 242 -4.58 8.66 24.39
CA SER A 242 -5.80 8.79 25.18
C SER A 242 -6.92 9.52 24.43
N ALA A 243 -6.62 10.55 23.65
CA ALA A 243 -7.60 11.27 22.85
C ALA A 243 -8.12 10.41 21.69
N LEU A 244 -7.22 9.75 20.94
CA LEU A 244 -7.59 8.84 19.86
C LEU A 244 -8.47 7.69 20.36
N ARG A 245 -8.13 7.07 21.50
CA ARG A 245 -8.92 5.99 22.11
C ARG A 245 -10.26 6.44 22.70
N GLY A 246 -10.46 7.75 22.90
CA GLY A 246 -11.75 8.33 23.28
C GLY A 246 -12.66 8.67 22.09
N GLU A 247 -12.10 8.84 20.90
CA GLU A 247 -12.81 9.31 19.69
C GLU A 247 -12.99 8.22 18.62
N LEU A 248 -12.12 7.19 18.59
CA LEU A 248 -12.04 6.21 17.51
C LEU A 248 -12.08 4.76 18.07
N ASP A 249 -12.97 3.96 17.50
CA ASP A 249 -13.12 2.53 17.80
C ASP A 249 -12.23 1.65 16.93
N GLY A 250 -11.97 0.42 17.39
CA GLY A 250 -11.24 -0.59 16.61
C GLY A 250 -9.77 -0.24 16.34
N ILE A 251 -9.18 0.68 17.12
CA ILE A 251 -7.79 1.09 16.96
C ILE A 251 -6.84 0.41 17.96
N ALA A 252 -5.60 0.21 17.50
CA ALA A 252 -4.48 -0.25 18.29
C ALA A 252 -3.23 0.62 18.12
N PHE A 253 -2.31 0.57 19.09
CA PHE A 253 -1.16 1.46 19.16
C PHE A 253 0.22 0.77 19.20
N GLY A 254 1.23 1.47 18.70
CA GLY A 254 2.63 1.18 18.90
C GLY A 254 3.51 2.42 18.88
N VAL A 255 4.78 2.26 19.21
CA VAL A 255 5.82 3.31 19.23
C VAL A 255 7.06 2.80 18.50
N ASP A 256 7.81 3.71 17.86
CA ASP A 256 9.03 3.38 17.11
C ASP A 256 10.12 4.42 17.37
N SER A 257 11.30 3.96 17.83
CA SER A 257 12.50 4.79 18.10
C SER A 257 13.52 4.76 16.97
N GLY A 258 13.17 4.20 15.81
CA GLY A 258 14.10 3.86 14.74
C GLY A 258 14.89 2.57 15.05
N ALA A 259 15.45 2.46 16.25
CA ALA A 259 16.22 1.31 16.69
C ALA A 259 15.37 0.17 17.27
N ARG A 260 14.23 0.48 17.90
CA ARG A 260 13.30 -0.48 18.51
C ARG A 260 11.85 -0.07 18.22
N ALA A 261 10.90 -0.99 18.39
CA ALA A 261 9.48 -0.70 18.42
C ALA A 261 8.75 -1.41 19.56
N GLY A 262 7.80 -0.72 20.17
CA GLY A 262 6.89 -1.25 21.18
C GLY A 262 5.48 -1.33 20.64
N TYR A 263 4.72 -2.35 21.01
CA TYR A 263 3.34 -2.56 20.56
C TYR A 263 2.45 -2.90 21.75
N GLU A 264 1.19 -2.47 21.76
CA GLU A 264 0.23 -3.03 22.71
C GLU A 264 -0.26 -4.40 22.25
N GLN A 265 -0.74 -5.24 23.16
CA GLN A 265 -1.21 -6.60 22.83
C GLN A 265 -2.25 -6.60 21.70
N ARG A 266 -3.19 -5.64 21.71
CA ARG A 266 -4.22 -5.49 20.67
C ARG A 266 -3.64 -5.27 19.26
N TYR A 267 -2.49 -4.59 19.16
CA TYR A 267 -1.81 -4.35 17.87
C TYR A 267 -1.25 -5.66 17.31
N VAL A 268 -0.76 -6.53 18.20
CA VAL A 268 -0.33 -7.89 17.86
C VAL A 268 -1.53 -8.76 17.50
N ASP A 269 -2.65 -8.64 18.21
CA ASP A 269 -3.86 -9.43 17.94
C ASP A 269 -4.47 -9.13 16.56
N PHE A 270 -4.34 -7.90 16.05
CA PHE A 270 -4.83 -7.49 14.73
C PHE A 270 -4.01 -8.03 13.54
N HIS A 271 -2.72 -8.31 13.71
CA HIS A 271 -1.81 -8.71 12.62
C HIS A 271 -1.09 -10.05 12.80
N GLY A 272 -1.10 -10.60 14.01
CA GLY A 272 -0.20 -11.66 14.43
C GLY A 272 1.26 -11.21 14.54
N CYS A 273 2.07 -11.97 15.28
CA CYS A 273 3.49 -11.67 15.46
C CYS A 273 4.29 -11.72 14.15
N GLU A 274 3.87 -12.54 13.18
CA GLU A 274 4.59 -12.78 11.93
C GLU A 274 4.63 -11.53 11.02
N GLU A 275 3.50 -10.84 10.82
CA GLU A 275 3.45 -9.61 10.01
C GLU A 275 4.16 -8.41 10.67
N LEU A 276 4.36 -8.48 11.98
CA LEU A 276 5.15 -7.52 12.75
C LEU A 276 6.64 -7.89 12.76
N PHE A 277 6.98 -9.11 12.31
CA PHE A 277 8.25 -9.81 12.45
C PHE A 277 8.77 -9.81 13.91
N ILE A 278 7.87 -9.92 14.89
CA ILE A 278 8.22 -10.11 16.30
C ILE A 278 8.65 -11.57 16.47
N ALA A 279 9.97 -11.82 16.44
CA ALA A 279 10.50 -13.08 16.93
C ALA A 279 10.43 -13.11 18.47
N PRO A 280 10.29 -14.30 19.12
CA PRO A 280 10.17 -14.40 20.58
C PRO A 280 11.29 -13.73 21.38
N ASP A 281 12.49 -13.66 20.79
CA ASP A 281 13.70 -13.09 21.39
C ASP A 281 14.21 -11.82 20.66
N ASP A 282 13.36 -11.11 19.90
CA ASP A 282 13.79 -9.92 19.14
C ASP A 282 14.12 -8.73 20.07
N PRO A 283 15.39 -8.31 20.22
CA PRO A 283 15.73 -7.19 21.11
C PRO A 283 15.20 -5.84 20.59
N HIS A 284 14.85 -5.76 19.29
CA HIS A 284 14.31 -4.58 18.64
C HIS A 284 12.79 -4.46 18.77
N ARG A 285 12.09 -5.45 19.33
CA ARG A 285 10.63 -5.42 19.45
C ARG A 285 10.16 -5.86 20.84
N TYR A 286 9.11 -5.23 21.35
CA TYR A 286 8.50 -5.62 22.61
C TYR A 286 7.00 -5.38 22.61
N VAL A 287 6.30 -6.09 23.50
CA VAL A 287 4.87 -5.92 23.75
C VAL A 287 4.70 -5.46 25.20
N GLY A 288 3.86 -4.45 25.44
CA GLY A 288 3.64 -3.88 26.75
C GLY A 288 2.38 -3.03 26.81
N GLU A 289 2.00 -2.59 28.01
CA GLU A 289 0.84 -1.72 28.19
C GLU A 289 1.14 -0.28 27.75
N LEU A 290 0.14 0.44 27.24
CA LEU A 290 0.30 1.80 26.71
C LEU A 290 1.18 2.74 27.59
N PRO A 291 0.98 2.82 28.92
CA PRO A 291 1.80 3.67 29.80
C PRO A 291 3.28 3.27 29.83
N GLU A 292 3.58 1.98 29.64
CA GLU A 292 4.94 1.44 29.59
C GLU A 292 5.60 1.77 28.24
N LEU A 293 4.86 1.58 27.14
CA LEU A 293 5.35 1.91 25.79
C LEU A 293 5.77 3.38 25.66
N VAL A 294 5.05 4.30 26.31
CA VAL A 294 5.37 5.74 26.26
C VAL A 294 6.36 6.18 27.36
N ALA A 295 6.60 5.36 28.39
CA ALA A 295 7.47 5.74 29.52
C ALA A 295 8.94 5.92 29.12
N ASP A 296 9.43 5.14 28.15
CA ASP A 296 10.80 5.21 27.65
C ASP A 296 11.13 6.57 27.01
N GLY A 297 10.15 7.27 26.44
CA GLY A 297 10.31 8.61 25.83
C GLY A 297 11.18 8.71 24.56
N ASP A 298 11.93 7.65 24.21
CA ASP A 298 12.91 7.63 23.12
C ASP A 298 12.32 7.40 21.71
N PHE A 299 11.01 7.55 21.52
CA PHE A 299 10.35 7.29 20.23
C PHE A 299 10.23 8.53 19.34
N VAL A 300 10.32 8.28 18.03
CA VAL A 300 10.30 9.29 16.96
C VAL A 300 9.01 9.24 16.13
N LYS A 301 8.27 8.13 16.26
CA LYS A 301 7.01 7.85 15.54
C LYS A 301 6.07 7.07 16.46
N LEU A 302 4.80 7.48 16.50
CA LEU A 302 3.70 6.66 17.00
C LEU A 302 3.06 5.93 15.82
N LEU A 303 2.55 4.73 16.08
CA LEU A 303 1.84 3.89 15.14
C LEU A 303 0.39 3.79 15.61
N VAL A 304 -0.55 4.18 14.76
CA VAL A 304 -1.98 4.09 15.03
C VAL A 304 -2.59 3.21 13.94
N LEU A 305 -3.08 2.05 14.33
CA LEU A 305 -3.58 1.02 13.42
C LEU A 305 -5.09 0.85 13.63
N GLN A 306 -5.85 0.69 12.55
CA GLN A 306 -7.24 0.22 12.61
C GLN A 306 -7.33 -1.28 12.31
N GLU A 307 -8.26 -1.99 12.94
CA GLU A 307 -8.54 -3.42 12.67
C GLU A 307 -8.90 -3.66 11.19
N SER A 308 -9.70 -2.77 10.61
CA SER A 308 -9.99 -2.70 9.18
C SER A 308 -10.53 -1.31 8.84
N GLY A 309 -10.32 -0.86 7.61
CA GLY A 309 -10.77 0.47 7.20
C GLY A 309 -10.14 0.93 5.89
N ASP A 310 -10.53 2.13 5.49
CA ASP A 310 -9.91 2.89 4.42
C ASP A 310 -8.82 3.79 5.03
N VAL A 311 -7.59 3.67 4.55
CA VAL A 311 -6.42 4.32 5.18
C VAL A 311 -6.43 5.84 5.02
N ASP A 312 -6.93 6.35 3.90
CA ASP A 312 -7.00 7.80 3.63
C ASP A 312 -7.99 8.46 4.59
N ARG A 313 -9.20 7.90 4.68
CA ARG A 313 -10.22 8.32 5.64
C ARG A 313 -9.72 8.21 7.08
N PHE A 314 -9.07 7.10 7.43
CA PHE A 314 -8.56 6.89 8.79
C PHE A 314 -7.46 7.88 9.14
N THR A 315 -6.55 8.19 8.20
CA THR A 315 -5.53 9.23 8.36
C THR A 315 -6.17 10.60 8.61
N ALA A 316 -7.22 10.96 7.87
CA ALA A 316 -7.97 12.20 8.08
C ALA A 316 -8.67 12.25 9.46
N GLU A 317 -9.25 11.13 9.91
CA GLU A 317 -9.88 11.01 11.24
C GLU A 317 -8.85 11.13 12.38
N VAL A 318 -7.68 10.50 12.25
CA VAL A 318 -6.55 10.65 13.20
C VAL A 318 -6.02 12.08 13.21
N ALA A 319 -5.75 12.67 12.04
CA ALA A 319 -5.27 14.04 11.91
C ALA A 319 -6.22 15.06 12.56
N ARG A 320 -7.55 14.89 12.41
CA ARG A 320 -8.57 15.72 13.07
C ARG A 320 -8.45 15.70 14.60
N VAL A 321 -8.20 14.53 15.20
CA VAL A 321 -8.13 14.37 16.67
C VAL A 321 -6.82 14.93 17.23
N LEU A 322 -5.72 14.81 16.48
CA LEU A 322 -4.42 15.31 16.90
C LEU A 322 -4.29 16.83 16.75
N GLY A 323 -4.82 17.37 15.64
CA GLY A 323 -4.62 18.76 15.23
C GLY A 323 -3.13 19.08 14.99
N ASP A 324 -2.77 20.35 15.05
CA ASP A 324 -1.40 20.84 14.79
C ASP A 324 -0.35 20.38 15.84
N ARG A 325 -0.73 19.55 16.82
CA ARG A 325 0.16 19.07 17.89
C ARG A 325 1.11 17.97 17.43
N LEU A 326 0.72 17.19 16.42
CA LEU A 326 1.49 16.08 15.84
C LEU A 326 1.18 16.00 14.34
N THR A 327 2.10 15.44 13.55
CA THR A 327 1.93 15.29 12.10
C THR A 327 1.54 13.84 11.79
N ALA A 328 0.43 13.62 11.11
CA ALA A 328 -0.08 12.29 10.75
C ALA A 328 0.00 12.04 9.24
N THR A 329 0.42 10.85 8.84
CA THR A 329 0.52 10.42 7.44
C THR A 329 0.41 8.89 7.32
N HIS A 330 0.39 8.34 6.11
CA HIS A 330 0.52 6.91 5.85
C HIS A 330 1.44 6.68 4.64
N SER A 331 2.01 5.48 4.57
CA SER A 331 2.88 5.03 3.48
C SER A 331 2.50 3.64 2.96
N SER A 332 1.29 3.17 3.27
CA SER A 332 0.74 1.92 2.75
C SER A 332 -0.60 2.21 2.06
N PRO A 333 -0.85 1.66 0.85
CA PRO A 333 -2.10 1.86 0.12
C PRO A 333 -3.24 0.96 0.59
N THR A 334 -2.97 -0.06 1.42
CA THR A 334 -3.95 -1.08 1.83
C THR A 334 -3.98 -1.37 3.32
N ARG A 335 -2.90 -1.08 4.06
CA ARG A 335 -2.87 -1.25 5.51
C ARG A 335 -3.39 0.05 6.16
N PRO A 336 -4.45 0.00 7.00
CA PRO A 336 -4.97 1.16 7.72
C PRO A 336 -4.07 1.53 8.91
N LEU A 337 -2.81 1.84 8.60
CA LEU A 337 -1.76 2.22 9.54
C LEU A 337 -1.39 3.68 9.31
N VAL A 338 -1.68 4.51 10.30
CA VAL A 338 -1.27 5.91 10.36
C VAL A 338 0.02 6.00 11.16
N GLU A 339 0.98 6.69 10.56
CA GLU A 339 2.28 7.03 11.12
C GLU A 339 2.23 8.47 11.63
N VAL A 340 2.53 8.67 12.92
CA VAL A 340 2.43 9.97 13.57
C VAL A 340 3.79 10.42 14.08
N SER A 341 4.28 11.55 13.59
CA SER A 341 5.54 12.19 13.99
C SER A 341 5.29 13.44 14.86
N ALA A 342 6.36 14.01 15.43
CA ALA A 342 6.27 15.31 16.11
C ALA A 342 5.81 16.43 15.14
N ALA A 343 5.15 17.47 15.65
CA ALA A 343 4.64 18.56 14.82
C ALA A 343 5.70 19.15 13.87
N GLY A 344 5.37 19.22 12.57
CA GLY A 344 6.25 19.76 11.55
C GLY A 344 7.40 18.83 11.13
N VAL A 345 7.38 17.57 11.54
CA VAL A 345 8.31 16.54 11.06
C VAL A 345 7.73 15.86 9.83
N SER A 346 8.34 16.15 8.67
CA SER A 346 8.08 15.47 7.41
C SER A 346 9.38 15.26 6.62
N LYS A 347 9.32 14.43 5.56
CA LYS A 347 10.43 14.25 4.62
C LYS A 347 10.88 15.60 4.05
N ALA A 348 9.94 16.49 3.73
CA ALA A 348 10.19 17.83 3.20
C ALA A 348 10.91 18.74 4.21
N ALA A 349 10.42 18.81 5.45
CA ALA A 349 11.00 19.66 6.49
C ALA A 349 12.44 19.26 6.83
N THR A 350 12.74 17.96 6.82
CA THR A 350 14.09 17.45 7.06
C THR A 350 14.99 17.59 5.82
N LEU A 351 14.46 17.39 4.62
CA LEU A 351 15.18 17.65 3.37
C LEU A 351 15.56 19.12 3.23
N ALA A 352 14.68 20.06 3.57
CA ALA A 352 14.97 21.49 3.53
C ALA A 352 16.19 21.85 4.40
N ARG A 353 16.23 21.34 5.65
CA ARG A 353 17.38 21.54 6.56
C ARG A 353 18.68 20.93 6.03
N LEU A 354 18.60 19.77 5.35
CA LEU A 354 19.77 19.15 4.72
C LEU A 354 20.27 19.97 3.52
N CYS A 355 19.35 20.45 2.68
CA CYS A 355 19.63 21.31 1.54
C CYS A 355 20.29 22.65 1.94
N ASP A 356 19.84 23.26 3.04
CA ASP A 356 20.46 24.45 3.63
C ASP A 356 21.92 24.19 4.04
N GLN A 357 22.21 23.04 4.66
CA GLN A 357 23.57 22.62 5.02
C GLN A 357 24.46 22.35 3.80
N LEU A 358 23.89 21.83 2.72
CA LEU A 358 24.60 21.54 1.46
C LEU A 358 24.71 22.76 0.52
N GLY A 359 24.03 23.87 0.81
CA GLY A 359 23.97 25.03 -0.09
C GLY A 359 23.28 24.72 -1.42
N VAL A 360 22.29 23.81 -1.40
CA VAL A 360 21.52 23.40 -2.58
C VAL A 360 20.10 23.98 -2.48
N PRO A 361 19.69 24.91 -3.36
CA PRO A 361 18.35 25.45 -3.32
C PRO A 361 17.35 24.42 -3.84
N ALA A 362 16.13 24.42 -3.32
CA ALA A 362 15.06 23.50 -3.73
C ALA A 362 14.86 23.44 -5.26
N ALA A 363 15.03 24.58 -5.96
CA ALA A 363 14.95 24.70 -7.41
C ALA A 363 15.96 23.86 -8.23
N ASP A 364 17.06 23.41 -7.59
CA ASP A 364 18.08 22.52 -8.15
C ASP A 364 17.94 21.05 -7.61
N VAL A 365 16.93 20.74 -6.80
CA VAL A 365 16.68 19.38 -6.26
C VAL A 365 15.71 18.61 -7.14
N ALA A 366 16.02 17.34 -7.40
CA ALA A 366 15.07 16.37 -7.93
C ALA A 366 14.61 15.42 -6.82
N ALA A 367 13.30 15.14 -6.76
CA ALA A 367 12.75 14.13 -5.86
C ALA A 367 11.83 13.14 -6.57
N PHE A 368 11.81 11.91 -6.07
CA PHE A 368 10.95 10.81 -6.49
C PHE A 368 10.11 10.32 -5.30
N GLY A 369 8.82 10.01 -5.53
CA GLY A 369 7.91 9.47 -4.52
C GLY A 369 6.62 8.91 -5.12
N ASP A 370 5.87 8.17 -4.30
CA ASP A 370 4.63 7.51 -4.73
C ASP A 370 3.48 7.53 -3.69
N MET A 371 3.72 7.89 -2.43
CA MET A 371 2.70 7.88 -1.37
C MET A 371 2.46 9.25 -0.71
N PRO A 372 1.36 9.46 0.05
CA PRO A 372 1.05 10.77 0.65
C PRO A 372 2.10 11.32 1.61
N ASN A 373 2.95 10.46 2.21
CA ASN A 373 4.11 10.90 2.99
C ASN A 373 5.23 11.55 2.14
N ASP A 374 5.18 11.44 0.80
CA ASP A 374 6.05 12.17 -0.14
C ASP A 374 5.46 13.52 -0.59
N LEU A 375 4.17 13.74 -0.40
CA LEU A 375 3.43 14.86 -1.01
C LEU A 375 4.06 16.23 -0.70
N GLU A 376 4.45 16.49 0.54
CA GLU A 376 5.14 17.72 0.91
C GLU A 376 6.52 17.85 0.26
N MET A 377 7.26 16.73 0.14
CA MET A 377 8.61 16.71 -0.43
C MET A 377 8.57 17.02 -1.93
N LEU A 378 7.63 16.39 -2.63
CA LEU A 378 7.40 16.61 -4.05
C LEU A 378 6.87 18.03 -4.33
N ARG A 379 6.03 18.60 -3.45
CA ARG A 379 5.62 20.02 -3.54
C ARG A 379 6.75 21.01 -3.31
N TRP A 380 7.77 20.62 -2.55
CA TRP A 380 8.86 21.51 -2.13
C TRP A 380 10.00 21.61 -3.16
N VAL A 381 10.31 20.52 -3.88
CA VAL A 381 11.44 20.48 -4.83
C VAL A 381 11.16 21.14 -6.18
N GLY A 382 12.23 21.51 -6.90
CA GLY A 382 12.16 22.11 -8.23
C GLY A 382 12.02 21.12 -9.40
N MET A 383 12.24 19.83 -9.16
CA MET A 383 12.06 18.76 -10.15
C MET A 383 11.38 17.53 -9.49
N PRO A 384 10.07 17.60 -9.21
CA PRO A 384 9.33 16.47 -8.65
C PRO A 384 8.97 15.44 -9.73
N HIS A 385 9.11 14.17 -9.37
CA HIS A 385 8.74 13.02 -10.19
C HIS A 385 7.82 12.10 -9.38
N VAL A 386 6.74 11.65 -10.00
CA VAL A 386 5.74 10.74 -9.39
C VAL A 386 5.79 9.41 -10.12
N MET A 387 5.79 8.30 -9.40
CA MET A 387 5.77 6.97 -10.00
C MET A 387 4.47 6.70 -10.76
N ALA A 388 4.50 5.90 -11.83
CA ALA A 388 3.30 5.59 -12.65
C ALA A 388 2.11 5.01 -11.86
N HIS A 389 2.37 4.42 -10.70
CA HIS A 389 1.38 3.80 -9.82
C HIS A 389 1.17 4.58 -8.50
N GLY A 390 1.65 5.83 -8.43
CA GLY A 390 1.56 6.68 -7.24
C GLY A 390 0.13 7.03 -6.83
N HIS A 391 0.00 7.43 -5.56
CA HIS A 391 -1.27 7.70 -4.90
C HIS A 391 -2.07 8.81 -5.60
N PRO A 392 -3.42 8.73 -5.64
CA PRO A 392 -4.26 9.77 -6.21
C PRO A 392 -4.00 11.18 -5.66
N ASP A 393 -3.58 11.33 -4.40
CA ASP A 393 -3.22 12.63 -3.80
C ASP A 393 -2.02 13.33 -4.48
N LEU A 394 -1.21 12.58 -5.23
CA LEU A 394 -0.07 13.11 -5.99
C LEU A 394 -0.47 13.64 -7.38
N LEU A 395 -1.71 13.40 -7.84
CA LEU A 395 -2.16 13.75 -9.20
C LEU A 395 -2.26 15.27 -9.44
N ASP A 396 -2.50 16.06 -8.40
CA ASP A 396 -2.60 17.53 -8.47
C ASP A 396 -1.22 18.22 -8.48
N LEU A 397 -0.13 17.47 -8.52
CA LEU A 397 1.23 18.01 -8.62
C LEU A 397 1.62 18.32 -10.06
N ASP A 398 2.31 19.44 -10.30
CA ASP A 398 3.08 19.69 -11.54
C ASP A 398 4.39 18.87 -11.55
N ALA A 399 4.23 17.55 -11.39
CA ALA A 399 5.30 16.57 -11.35
C ALA A 399 5.41 15.82 -12.67
N GLU A 400 6.61 15.36 -12.99
CA GLU A 400 6.80 14.44 -14.11
C GLU A 400 6.38 13.03 -13.70
N VAL A 401 5.35 12.47 -14.34
CA VAL A 401 4.97 11.07 -14.11
C VAL A 401 5.92 10.16 -14.87
N ILE A 402 6.72 9.40 -14.14
CA ILE A 402 7.70 8.46 -14.69
C ILE A 402 7.15 7.03 -14.70
N GLY A 403 7.96 6.03 -15.07
CA GLY A 403 7.57 4.62 -15.11
C GLY A 403 7.33 3.97 -13.72
N SER A 404 7.28 2.65 -13.69
CA SER A 404 7.13 1.87 -12.45
C SER A 404 8.48 1.56 -11.78
N ASN A 405 8.48 1.32 -10.46
CA ASN A 405 9.65 0.78 -9.76
C ASN A 405 10.04 -0.62 -10.27
N ALA A 406 9.05 -1.41 -10.71
CA ALA A 406 9.26 -2.69 -11.39
C ALA A 406 10.17 -2.57 -12.63
N ASP A 407 10.15 -1.42 -13.31
CA ASP A 407 10.95 -1.14 -14.51
C ASP A 407 12.23 -0.34 -14.21
N SER A 408 12.56 -0.15 -12.92
CA SER A 408 13.68 0.70 -12.46
C SER A 408 13.58 2.14 -12.96
N ALA A 409 12.38 2.72 -12.93
CA ALA A 409 12.12 4.05 -13.50
C ALA A 409 12.97 5.17 -12.88
N VAL A 410 13.24 5.14 -11.57
CA VAL A 410 14.11 6.12 -10.91
C VAL A 410 15.52 6.12 -11.52
N GLY A 411 16.15 4.95 -11.67
CA GLY A 411 17.45 4.83 -12.35
C GLY A 411 17.39 5.25 -13.82
N ALA A 412 16.31 4.91 -14.52
CA ALA A 412 16.09 5.35 -15.91
C ALA A 412 15.99 6.88 -16.06
N THR A 413 15.38 7.58 -15.09
CA THR A 413 15.32 9.05 -15.07
C THR A 413 16.68 9.64 -14.70
N ILE A 414 17.38 9.08 -13.71
CA ILE A 414 18.73 9.54 -13.31
C ILE A 414 19.70 9.48 -14.49
N GLU A 415 19.65 8.41 -15.29
CA GLU A 415 20.45 8.26 -16.52
C GLU A 415 20.23 9.38 -17.56
N THR A 416 19.12 10.14 -17.51
CA THR A 416 18.88 11.26 -18.43
C THR A 416 19.64 12.54 -18.07
N TRP A 417 20.30 12.58 -16.90
CA TRP A 417 21.03 13.73 -16.37
C TRP A 417 22.56 13.61 -16.49
N LEU A 418 23.05 12.50 -17.06
CA LEU A 418 24.47 12.10 -17.10
C LEU A 418 25.01 12.07 -18.55
#